data_AF-A0A6L4ZGK2-F1
#
_entry.id   AF-A0A6L4ZGK2-F1
#
_cell.length_a   1.000
_cell.length_b   1.000
_cell.length_c   1.000
_cell.angle_alpha   90.00
_cell.angle_beta   90.00
_cell.angle_gamma   90.00
#
_symmetry.space_group_name_H-M   'P 1'
#
loop_
_entity.id
_entity.type
_entity.pdbx_description
1 polymer ?
#
loop_
_entity_poly.entity_id
_entity_poly.type
_entity_poly.pdbx_seq_one_letter_code
_entity_poly.pdbx_strand_id
1 'polypeptide(L)'
;MSEQLIQLKSKRHKEVAPVKPPEIIPSTFWIYQQKLKITFYTAIYLWRSKHSLASTRRFFMAFIAPQSYRDRIKTRLEGSCNNCGHCCRVNFNCPFLKELPDGKGQCTIYLTKHAPKVCVAFPLDPWDLEEIQRTIAPNKCSFSFAPEPLGKTLGIRLPIKIRKLLKIGADA
;
A
#
# COMPACT_ATOMS: atom_id res chain seq x y z
N MET A 1 -16.58 -34.27 0.89
CA MET A 1 -16.36 -32.99 1.62
C MET A 1 -15.21 -32.12 1.08
N SER A 2 -14.49 -32.55 0.04
CA SER A 2 -13.37 -31.81 -0.58
C SER A 2 -13.80 -30.86 -1.71
N GLU A 3 -14.86 -31.19 -2.46
CA GLU A 3 -15.30 -30.39 -3.62
C GLU A 3 -15.96 -29.06 -3.24
N GLN A 4 -16.67 -29.00 -2.11
CA GLN A 4 -17.31 -27.77 -1.64
C GLN A 4 -16.30 -26.70 -1.19
N LEU A 5 -15.11 -27.12 -0.71
CA LEU A 5 -14.02 -26.22 -0.35
C LEU A 5 -13.34 -25.60 -1.59
N ILE A 6 -13.29 -26.33 -2.70
CA ILE A 6 -12.73 -25.84 -3.97
C ILE A 6 -13.66 -24.78 -4.58
N GLN A 7 -14.97 -25.02 -4.54
CA GLN A 7 -15.98 -24.07 -5.04
C GLN A 7 -16.05 -22.77 -4.20
N LEU A 8 -15.86 -22.85 -2.88
CA LEU A 8 -15.81 -21.65 -2.01
C LEU A 8 -14.52 -20.82 -2.21
N LYS A 9 -13.40 -21.46 -2.56
CA LYS A 9 -12.15 -20.75 -2.91
C LYS A 9 -12.26 -20.05 -4.26
N SER A 10 -12.93 -20.69 -5.23
CA SER A 10 -13.13 -20.14 -6.58
C SER A 10 -14.05 -18.90 -6.59
N LYS A 11 -15.13 -18.88 -5.80
CA LYS A 11 -16.07 -17.74 -5.72
C LYS A 11 -15.48 -16.43 -5.15
N ARG A 12 -14.27 -16.44 -4.57
CA ARG A 12 -13.64 -15.23 -4.00
C ARG A 12 -12.77 -14.45 -4.98
N HIS A 13 -12.53 -14.96 -6.18
CA HIS A 13 -11.94 -14.16 -7.25
C HIS A 13 -13.08 -13.54 -8.07
N LYS A 14 -13.66 -12.43 -7.57
CA LYS A 14 -14.42 -11.54 -8.45
C LYS A 14 -13.45 -11.11 -9.55
N GLU A 15 -13.75 -11.54 -10.76
CA GLU A 15 -13.04 -11.17 -11.98
C GLU A 15 -13.04 -9.64 -12.08
N VAL A 16 -11.90 -9.04 -11.72
CA VAL A 16 -11.68 -7.61 -11.91
C VAL A 16 -11.54 -7.44 -13.41
N ALA A 17 -12.56 -6.87 -14.04
CA ALA A 17 -12.56 -6.59 -15.47
C ALA A 17 -11.22 -5.96 -15.89
N PRO A 18 -10.61 -6.41 -16.99
CA PRO A 18 -9.28 -5.95 -17.39
C PRO A 18 -9.31 -4.43 -17.56
N VAL A 19 -8.42 -3.75 -16.85
CA VAL A 19 -8.26 -2.30 -16.95
C VAL A 19 -7.81 -2.00 -18.37
N LYS A 20 -8.71 -1.45 -19.19
CA LYS A 20 -8.35 -0.99 -20.54
C LYS A 20 -7.22 0.03 -20.41
N PRO A 21 -6.16 -0.04 -21.25
CA PRO A 21 -5.13 0.98 -21.29
C PRO A 21 -5.76 2.36 -21.50
N PRO A 22 -5.20 3.42 -20.90
CA PRO A 22 -5.70 4.77 -21.13
C PRO A 22 -5.60 5.10 -22.62
N GLU A 23 -6.70 5.57 -23.21
CA GLU A 23 -6.83 5.87 -24.64
C GLU A 23 -5.91 7.02 -25.10
N ILE A 24 -5.42 7.84 -24.16
CA ILE A 24 -4.49 8.94 -24.43
C ILE A 24 -3.36 8.91 -23.39
N ILE A 25 -2.14 8.60 -23.84
CA ILE A 25 -0.93 8.65 -23.02
C ILE A 25 -0.40 10.10 -23.05
N PRO A 26 -0.18 10.75 -21.90
CA PRO A 26 0.32 12.11 -21.87
C PRO A 26 1.75 12.22 -22.41
N SER A 27 2.11 13.38 -22.94
CA SER A 27 3.46 13.64 -23.44
C SER A 27 4.51 13.48 -22.32
N THR A 28 5.66 12.93 -22.66
CA THR A 28 6.74 12.67 -21.70
C THR A 28 7.17 13.93 -20.95
N PHE A 29 7.26 15.06 -21.64
CA PHE A 29 7.61 16.34 -21.03
C PHE A 29 6.61 16.78 -19.95
N TRP A 30 5.31 16.69 -20.24
CA TRP A 30 4.27 17.02 -19.27
C TRP A 30 4.33 16.10 -18.04
N ILE A 31 4.58 14.80 -18.24
CA ILE A 31 4.76 13.85 -17.13
C ILE A 31 5.90 14.30 -16.21
N TYR A 32 7.05 14.69 -16.76
CA TYR A 32 8.18 15.17 -15.94
C TYR A 32 7.86 16.46 -15.20
N GLN A 33 7.16 17.41 -15.83
CA GLN A 33 6.71 18.63 -15.16
C GLN A 33 5.79 18.33 -13.98
N GLN A 34 4.80 17.44 -14.16
CA GLN A 34 3.91 17.05 -13.08
C GLN A 34 4.64 16.32 -11.96
N LYS A 35 5.60 15.45 -12.29
CA LYS A 35 6.45 14.79 -11.28
C LYS A 35 7.27 15.80 -10.48
N LEU A 36 7.90 16.76 -11.15
CA LEU A 36 8.67 17.81 -10.49
C LEU A 36 7.78 18.63 -9.54
N LYS A 37 6.58 19.00 -10.00
CA LYS A 37 5.58 19.71 -9.19
C LYS A 37 5.19 18.91 -7.94
N ILE A 38 4.90 17.61 -8.09
CA ILE A 38 4.60 16.70 -6.98
C ILE A 38 5.74 16.63 -5.97
N THR A 39 6.96 16.42 -6.45
CA THR A 39 8.15 16.32 -5.60
C THR A 39 8.38 17.63 -4.85
N PHE A 40 8.24 18.76 -5.54
CA PHE A 40 8.35 20.09 -4.95
C PHE A 40 7.34 20.33 -3.82
N TYR A 41 6.05 20.06 -4.07
CA TYR A 41 5.04 20.19 -3.01
C TYR A 41 5.28 19.21 -1.85
N THR A 42 5.65 17.97 -2.14
CA THR A 42 5.95 16.99 -1.09
C THR A 42 7.12 17.47 -0.22
N ALA A 43 8.14 18.09 -0.81
CA ALA A 43 9.27 18.67 -0.07
C ALA A 43 8.83 19.86 0.79
N ILE A 44 8.05 20.79 0.24
CA ILE A 44 7.54 21.96 0.99
C ILE A 44 6.68 21.54 2.18
N TYR A 45 5.78 20.57 1.98
CA TYR A 45 4.84 20.13 3.01
C TYR A 45 5.37 19.02 3.92
N LEU A 46 6.62 18.59 3.71
CA LEU A 46 7.27 17.53 4.48
C LEU A 46 7.24 17.80 5.99
N TRP A 47 7.56 19.03 6.40
CA TRP A 47 7.60 19.41 7.80
C TRP A 47 6.23 19.76 8.40
N ARG A 48 5.21 19.96 7.56
CA ARG A 48 3.89 20.45 7.99
C ARG A 48 2.85 19.35 8.11
N SER A 49 3.01 18.22 7.40
CA SER A 49 1.98 17.19 7.32
C SER A 49 2.52 15.78 7.61
N LYS A 50 1.79 15.04 8.46
CA LYS A 50 2.08 13.61 8.72
C LYS A 50 1.98 12.76 7.44
N HIS A 51 1.11 13.16 6.52
CA HIS A 51 0.94 12.50 5.22
C HIS A 51 2.15 12.66 4.29
N SER A 52 2.79 13.84 4.28
CA SER A 52 4.02 14.02 3.50
C SER A 52 5.19 13.22 4.09
N LEU A 53 5.27 13.09 5.42
CA LEU A 53 6.26 12.22 6.06
C LEU A 53 6.05 10.75 5.68
N ALA A 54 4.82 10.24 5.75
CA ALA A 54 4.53 8.86 5.41
C ALA A 54 4.66 8.55 3.90
N SER A 55 4.30 9.49 3.03
CA SER A 55 4.59 9.43 1.59
C SER A 55 6.10 9.39 1.31
N THR A 56 6.88 10.22 2.02
CA THR A 56 8.34 10.26 1.89
C THR A 56 8.99 8.96 2.39
N ARG A 57 8.51 8.43 3.51
CA ARG A 57 8.91 7.10 4.01
C ARG A 57 8.67 6.02 2.96
N ARG A 58 7.46 5.97 2.36
CA ARG A 58 7.12 5.04 1.28
C ARG A 58 8.06 5.19 0.09
N PHE A 59 8.37 6.44 -0.29
CA PHE A 59 9.35 6.70 -1.34
C PHE A 59 10.68 6.04 -1.02
N PHE A 60 11.29 6.35 0.12
CA PHE A 60 12.58 5.76 0.50
C PHE A 60 12.54 4.23 0.59
N MET A 61 11.47 3.65 1.15
CA MET A 61 11.32 2.19 1.23
C MET A 61 11.23 1.54 -0.16
N ALA A 62 10.57 2.17 -1.12
CA ALA A 62 10.48 1.67 -2.50
C ALA A 62 11.85 1.57 -3.20
N PHE A 63 12.85 2.34 -2.77
CA PHE A 63 14.20 2.30 -3.33
C PHE A 63 15.21 1.54 -2.48
N ILE A 64 15.12 1.66 -1.15
CA ILE A 64 16.17 1.22 -0.21
C ILE A 64 15.82 -0.10 0.49
N ALA A 65 14.52 -0.42 0.66
CA ALA A 65 14.13 -1.58 1.48
C ALA A 65 14.74 -2.88 0.92
N PRO A 66 15.41 -3.70 1.77
CA PRO A 66 16.00 -4.97 1.36
C PRO A 66 14.97 -5.89 0.72
N GLN A 67 15.41 -6.71 -0.24
CA GLN A 67 14.52 -7.65 -0.93
C GLN A 67 13.87 -8.64 0.05
N SER A 68 14.62 -9.11 1.05
CA SER A 68 14.12 -10.01 2.11
C SER A 68 12.94 -9.43 2.88
N TYR A 69 12.94 -8.11 3.15
CA TYR A 69 11.83 -7.42 3.79
C TYR A 69 10.62 -7.39 2.85
N ARG A 70 10.83 -7.05 1.57
CA ARG A 70 9.74 -7.00 0.58
C ARG A 70 9.06 -8.34 0.39
N ASP A 71 9.84 -9.42 0.33
CA ASP A 71 9.31 -10.77 0.15
C ASP A 71 8.47 -11.19 1.36
N ARG A 72 8.96 -10.91 2.57
CA ARG A 72 8.22 -11.14 3.83
C ARG A 72 6.89 -10.39 3.85
N ILE A 73 6.87 -9.12 3.45
CA ILE A 73 5.65 -8.32 3.44
C ILE A 73 4.69 -8.83 2.35
N LYS A 74 5.19 -9.11 1.15
CA LYS A 74 4.39 -9.65 0.04
C LYS A 74 3.71 -10.96 0.39
N THR A 75 4.36 -11.87 1.12
CA THR A 75 3.72 -13.13 1.54
C THR A 75 2.53 -12.94 2.48
N ARG A 76 2.43 -11.79 3.14
CA ARG A 76 1.34 -11.44 4.05
C ARG A 76 0.30 -10.53 3.41
N LEU A 77 0.57 -10.02 2.20
CA LEU A 77 -0.32 -9.11 1.51
C LEU A 77 -1.48 -9.90 0.90
N GLU A 78 -2.68 -9.53 1.30
CA GLU A 78 -3.93 -10.08 0.79
C GLU A 78 -4.74 -8.99 0.06
N GLY A 79 -5.58 -9.43 -0.88
CA GLY A 79 -6.42 -8.56 -1.69
C GLY A 79 -5.74 -8.09 -2.99
N SER A 80 -6.44 -7.22 -3.71
CA SER A 80 -5.97 -6.67 -4.99
C SER A 80 -6.43 -5.22 -5.14
N CYS A 81 -5.74 -4.46 -5.99
CA CYS A 81 -6.17 -3.09 -6.30
C CYS A 81 -7.57 -3.11 -6.96
N ASN A 82 -8.49 -2.31 -6.43
CA ASN A 82 -9.84 -2.14 -6.98
C ASN A 82 -10.03 -0.81 -7.72
N ASN A 83 -8.94 -0.10 -8.01
CA ASN A 83 -8.96 1.20 -8.68
C ASN A 83 -9.81 2.25 -7.94
N CYS A 84 -9.81 2.27 -6.60
CA CYS A 84 -10.49 3.32 -5.82
C CYS A 84 -9.79 4.69 -5.87
N GLY A 85 -8.51 4.74 -6.26
CA GLY A 85 -7.73 5.99 -6.32
C GLY A 85 -7.38 6.61 -4.96
N HIS A 86 -7.73 5.97 -3.84
CA HIS A 86 -7.48 6.49 -2.49
C HIS A 86 -6.00 6.74 -2.20
N CYS A 87 -5.12 5.80 -2.57
CA CYS A 87 -3.67 5.96 -2.41
C CYS A 87 -3.10 7.15 -3.19
N CYS A 88 -3.77 7.58 -4.26
CA CYS A 88 -3.41 8.72 -5.10
C CYS A 88 -3.91 10.07 -4.56
N ARG A 89 -4.71 10.09 -3.49
CA ARG A 89 -5.29 11.31 -2.88
C ARG A 89 -4.80 11.57 -1.46
N VAL A 90 -3.95 10.70 -0.91
CA VAL A 90 -3.52 10.76 0.50
C VAL A 90 -2.73 12.03 0.80
N ASN A 91 -1.77 12.39 -0.06
CA ASN A 91 -0.90 13.54 0.19
C ASN A 91 -1.33 14.78 -0.61
N PHE A 92 -1.79 14.56 -1.84
CA PHE A 92 -2.31 15.58 -2.76
C PHE A 92 -3.18 14.87 -3.80
N ASN A 93 -3.99 15.61 -4.55
CA ASN A 93 -4.71 15.06 -5.69
C ASN A 93 -3.73 14.79 -6.83
N CYS A 94 -3.42 13.52 -7.08
CA CYS A 94 -2.47 13.14 -8.13
C CYS A 94 -2.95 13.59 -9.52
N PRO A 95 -2.15 14.34 -10.29
CA PRO A 95 -2.53 14.83 -11.61
C PRO A 95 -2.65 13.71 -12.67
N PHE A 96 -2.14 12.51 -12.37
CA PHE A 96 -2.24 11.37 -13.26
C PHE A 96 -3.51 10.53 -13.04
N LEU A 97 -4.25 10.80 -11.96
CA LEU A 97 -5.50 10.12 -11.64
C LEU A 97 -6.65 10.75 -12.43
N LYS A 98 -7.31 9.96 -13.27
CA LYS A 98 -8.58 10.30 -13.90
C LYS A 98 -9.71 9.59 -13.18
N GLU A 99 -10.79 10.29 -12.89
CA GLU A 99 -12.02 9.67 -12.39
C GLU A 99 -12.86 9.19 -13.56
N LEU A 100 -13.31 7.95 -13.49
CA LEU A 100 -14.23 7.33 -14.43
C LEU A 100 -15.68 7.60 -13.99
N PRO A 101 -16.66 7.53 -14.90
CA PRO A 101 -18.07 7.72 -14.58
C PRO A 101 -18.59 6.78 -13.47
N ASP A 102 -18.04 5.58 -13.36
CA ASP A 102 -18.40 4.57 -12.35
C ASP A 102 -17.82 4.86 -10.95
N GLY A 103 -17.22 6.03 -10.73
CA GLY A 103 -16.56 6.41 -9.48
C GLY A 103 -15.19 5.74 -9.23
N LYS A 104 -14.70 4.95 -10.19
CA LYS A 104 -13.35 4.35 -10.15
C LYS A 104 -12.29 5.36 -10.63
N GLY A 105 -11.08 5.23 -10.12
CA GLY A 105 -9.92 5.99 -10.53
C GLY A 105 -9.01 5.21 -11.47
N GLN A 106 -8.68 5.77 -12.63
CA GLN A 106 -7.72 5.22 -13.57
C GLN A 106 -6.45 6.09 -13.60
N CYS A 107 -5.28 5.47 -13.45
CA CYS A 107 -4.01 6.18 -13.57
C CYS A 107 -3.50 6.13 -15.02
N THR A 108 -3.25 7.30 -15.59
CA THR A 108 -2.82 7.47 -16.98
C THR A 108 -1.41 6.96 -17.27
N ILE A 109 -0.57 6.80 -16.25
CA ILE A 109 0.84 6.39 -16.40
C ILE A 109 1.15 5.03 -15.77
N TYR A 110 0.19 4.35 -15.15
CA TYR A 110 0.45 3.15 -14.32
C TYR A 110 1.04 1.98 -15.11
N LEU A 111 0.60 1.79 -16.36
CA LEU A 111 1.11 0.75 -17.26
C LEU A 111 2.30 1.22 -18.11
N THR A 112 2.78 2.45 -17.90
CA THR A 112 3.88 3.02 -18.68
C THR A 112 5.21 2.90 -17.92
N LYS A 113 6.34 3.03 -18.63
CA LYS A 113 7.67 3.15 -18.02
C LYS A 113 7.83 4.33 -17.05
N HIS A 114 6.88 5.28 -17.07
CA HIS A 114 6.90 6.44 -16.21
C HIS A 114 6.18 6.22 -14.87
N ALA A 115 5.56 5.07 -14.64
CA ALA A 115 4.96 4.74 -13.35
C ALA A 115 6.00 4.85 -12.21
N PRO A 116 5.74 5.64 -11.14
CA PRO A 116 6.63 5.68 -10.00
C PRO A 116 6.71 4.31 -9.31
N LYS A 117 7.92 3.87 -8.93
CA LYS A 117 8.14 2.61 -8.22
C LYS A 117 7.28 2.49 -6.95
N VAL A 118 7.11 3.60 -6.24
CA VAL A 118 6.27 3.70 -5.04
C VAL A 118 4.82 3.33 -5.32
N CYS A 119 4.27 3.74 -6.46
CA CYS A 119 2.88 3.45 -6.84
C CYS A 119 2.70 1.99 -7.26
N VAL A 120 3.69 1.41 -7.94
CA VAL A 120 3.64 0.02 -8.42
C VAL A 120 3.87 -0.97 -7.27
N ALA A 121 4.73 -0.62 -6.32
CA ALA A 121 5.06 -1.48 -5.19
C ALA A 121 4.10 -1.33 -4.00
N PHE A 122 3.11 -0.44 -4.09
CA PHE A 122 2.13 -0.21 -3.03
C PHE A 122 1.20 -1.43 -2.85
N PRO A 123 0.87 -1.82 -1.60
CA PRO A 123 1.40 -1.32 -0.32
C PRO A 123 2.76 -1.94 0.04
N LEU A 124 3.66 -1.15 0.64
CA LEU A 124 5.01 -1.59 1.02
C LEU A 124 5.09 -2.05 2.48
N ASP A 125 4.18 -1.59 3.33
CA ASP A 125 4.21 -1.84 4.77
C ASP A 125 2.80 -1.64 5.38
N PRO A 126 2.44 -2.31 6.49
CA PRO A 126 1.12 -2.16 7.11
C PRO A 126 0.74 -0.72 7.46
N TRP A 127 1.70 0.13 7.82
CA TRP A 127 1.42 1.53 8.13
C TRP A 127 0.89 2.31 6.94
N ASP A 128 1.19 1.87 5.71
CA ASP A 128 0.67 2.50 4.49
C ASP A 128 -0.85 2.39 4.40
N LEU A 129 -1.39 1.23 4.79
CA LEU A 129 -2.83 1.00 4.79
C LEU A 129 -3.50 1.73 5.95
N GLU A 130 -2.86 1.79 7.12
CA GLU A 130 -3.37 2.58 8.24
C GLU A 130 -3.45 4.08 7.89
N GLU A 131 -2.43 4.61 7.22
CA GLU A 131 -2.41 6.00 6.78
C GLU A 131 -3.58 6.29 5.84
N ILE A 132 -3.77 5.45 4.82
CA ILE A 132 -4.92 5.58 3.91
C ILE A 132 -6.22 5.50 4.68
N GLN A 133 -6.37 4.49 5.55
CA GLN A 133 -7.61 4.24 6.28
C GLN A 133 -8.02 5.42 7.15
N ARG A 134 -7.06 6.15 7.74
CA ARG A 134 -7.33 7.39 8.49
C ARG A 134 -7.90 8.50 7.61
N THR A 135 -7.49 8.58 6.35
CA THR A 135 -7.94 9.62 5.41
C THR A 135 -9.26 9.28 4.72
N ILE A 136 -9.54 7.99 4.47
CA ILE A 136 -10.69 7.58 3.64
C ILE A 136 -11.89 7.08 4.43
N ALA A 137 -11.80 6.99 5.77
CA ALA A 137 -12.91 6.56 6.61
C ALA A 137 -14.17 7.37 6.28
N PRO A 138 -15.34 6.71 6.08
CA PRO A 138 -15.65 5.32 6.40
C PRO A 138 -15.30 4.27 5.32
N ASN A 139 -14.76 4.66 4.17
CA ASN A 139 -14.35 3.72 3.11
C ASN A 139 -13.17 2.86 3.55
N LYS A 140 -12.99 1.69 2.92
CA LYS A 140 -11.92 0.74 3.24
C LYS A 140 -11.13 0.34 1.99
N CYS A 141 -9.81 0.29 2.12
CA CYS A 141 -8.94 -0.23 1.07
C CYS A 141 -9.13 -1.76 0.91
N SER A 142 -9.07 -2.28 -0.31
CA SER A 142 -9.20 -3.71 -0.59
C SER A 142 -7.98 -4.54 -0.21
N PHE A 143 -6.85 -3.89 0.06
CA PHE A 143 -5.65 -4.56 0.57
C PHE A 143 -5.73 -4.77 2.09
N SER A 144 -5.14 -5.86 2.56
CA SER A 144 -4.94 -6.15 3.99
C SER A 144 -3.64 -6.92 4.21
N PHE A 145 -3.08 -6.81 5.42
CA PHE A 145 -1.94 -7.64 5.83
C PHE A 145 -2.38 -8.69 6.84
N ALA A 146 -2.06 -9.95 6.55
CA ALA A 146 -2.22 -11.03 7.51
C ALA A 146 -1.36 -10.76 8.77
N PRO A 147 -1.82 -11.18 9.96
CA PRO A 147 -1.05 -11.05 11.18
C PRO A 147 0.29 -11.79 11.05
N GLU A 148 1.30 -11.26 11.72
CA GLU A 148 2.60 -11.93 11.72
C GLU A 148 2.49 -13.23 12.52
N PRO A 149 3.04 -14.36 12.02
CA PRO A 149 3.03 -15.58 12.80
C PRO A 149 3.81 -15.36 14.11
N LEU A 150 3.11 -15.51 15.23
CA LEU A 150 3.66 -15.53 16.60
C LEU A 150 4.76 -16.59 16.67
N GLY A 151 6.01 -16.18 16.50
CA GLY A 151 7.14 -17.11 16.42
C GLY A 151 8.42 -16.51 15.82
N LYS A 152 8.33 -15.35 15.17
CA LYS A 152 9.48 -14.51 14.80
C LYS A 152 9.49 -13.21 15.59
N THR A 153 9.22 -13.28 16.90
CA THR A 153 9.72 -12.23 17.79
C THR A 153 11.22 -12.14 17.53
N LEU A 154 11.70 -10.92 17.25
CA LEU A 154 13.11 -10.59 17.22
C LEU A 154 13.81 -11.41 18.32
N GLY A 155 14.90 -12.07 17.96
CA GLY A 155 15.79 -12.79 18.88
C GLY A 155 16.47 -11.89 19.90
N ILE A 156 15.73 -10.98 20.52
CA ILE A 156 16.05 -10.45 21.83
C ILE A 156 15.87 -11.65 22.76
N ARG A 157 16.99 -12.29 23.12
CA ARG A 157 17.06 -13.09 24.35
C ARG A 157 16.65 -12.15 25.48
N LEU A 158 15.35 -12.12 25.81
CA LEU A 158 14.89 -11.50 27.04
C LEU A 158 15.64 -12.20 28.17
N PRO A 159 16.38 -11.46 29.03
CA PRO A 159 17.07 -12.06 30.15
C PRO A 159 16.04 -12.85 30.98
N ILE A 160 16.45 -14.04 31.43
CA ILE A 160 15.61 -15.06 32.09
C ILE A 160 14.70 -14.46 33.19
N LYS A 161 15.16 -13.37 33.83
CA LYS A 161 14.46 -12.63 34.88
C LYS A 161 13.12 -12.04 34.43
N ILE A 162 12.99 -11.59 33.18
CA ILE A 162 11.74 -11.00 32.65
C ILE A 162 10.71 -12.09 32.30
N ARG A 163 11.18 -13.29 31.93
CA ARG A 163 10.32 -14.45 31.64
C ARG A 163 9.56 -14.94 32.87
N LYS A 164 10.12 -14.73 34.06
CA LYS A 164 9.49 -15.10 35.34
C LYS A 164 8.40 -14.09 35.74
N LEU A 165 8.59 -12.81 35.42
CA LEU A 165 7.60 -11.75 35.69
C LEU A 165 6.37 -11.86 34.78
N LEU A 166 6.55 -12.22 33.51
CA LEU A 166 5.44 -12.41 32.57
C LEU A 166 4.56 -13.64 32.88
N LYS A 167 5.11 -14.66 33.56
CA LYS A 167 4.31 -15.80 34.02
C LYS A 167 3.48 -15.50 35.26
N ILE A 168 3.88 -14.52 36.08
CA ILE A 168 3.16 -14.19 37.32
C ILE A 168 1.90 -13.36 37.04
N GLY A 169 1.82 -12.65 35.92
CA GLY A 169 0.66 -11.84 35.54
C GLY A 169 -0.41 -12.56 34.70
N ALA A 170 -0.25 -13.85 34.42
CA ALA A 170 -1.23 -14.64 33.65
C ALA A 170 -2.15 -15.49 34.54
N ASP A 171 -1.84 -15.60 35.84
CA ASP A 171 -2.55 -16.42 36.82
C ASP A 171 -3.19 -15.56 37.94
N ALA A 172 -3.41 -14.25 37.70
CA ALA A 172 -4.07 -13.32 38.62
C ALA A 172 -5.34 -12.72 37.98
#